data_AF-A0A932GPY9-F1
#
_entry.id   AF-A0A932GPY9-F1
#
_cell.length_a   1.000
_cell.length_b   1.000
_cell.length_c   1.000
_cell.angle_alpha   90.00
_cell.angle_beta   90.00
_cell.angle_gamma   90.00
#
_symmetry.space_group_name_H-M   'P 1'
#
loop_
_entity.id
_entity.type
_entity.pdbx_description
1 polymer ?
#
loop_
_entity_poly.entity_id
_entity_poly.type
_entity_poly.pdbx_seq_one_letter_code
_entity_poly.pdbx_strand_id
1 'polypeptide(L)'
;MFSLFRKLWSSLGWWFLAARGIRCEELTRLLIEYVDGTMPAGDRVRLDSHFTDCPNCFAMMRTYRQTIDLSRGISSDCMPSEVRLRLKRFLNEKMWERYPPL
;
A
#
# COMPACT_ATOMS: atom_id res chain seq x y z
N MET A 1 -19.52 3.86 -4.45
CA MET A 1 -19.53 2.74 -5.42
C MET A 1 -18.97 1.41 -4.88
N PHE A 2 -18.43 1.35 -3.64
CA PHE A 2 -17.97 0.09 -3.00
C PHE A 2 -18.79 -0.36 -1.77
N SER A 3 -19.85 0.38 -1.38
CA SER A 3 -20.71 0.00 -0.23
C SER A 3 -21.88 -0.92 -0.58
N LEU A 4 -22.21 -1.06 -1.87
CA LEU A 4 -23.33 -1.86 -2.37
C LEU A 4 -22.98 -3.34 -2.56
N PHE A 5 -21.70 -3.68 -2.75
CA PHE A 5 -21.24 -5.07 -2.87
C PHE A 5 -21.20 -5.82 -1.52
N ARG A 6 -21.24 -5.09 -0.40
CA ARG A 6 -21.14 -5.65 0.96
C ARG A 6 -22.35 -6.49 1.39
N LYS A 7 -23.53 -6.26 0.79
CA LYS A 7 -24.79 -6.89 1.26
C LYS A 7 -25.14 -8.22 0.59
N LEU A 8 -24.52 -8.56 -0.55
CA LEU A 8 -24.87 -9.77 -1.31
C LEU A 8 -23.96 -10.96 -1.03
N TRP A 9 -22.85 -10.78 -0.31
CA TRP A 9 -21.86 -11.85 -0.08
C TRP A 9 -21.83 -12.36 1.37
N SER A 10 -22.65 -11.84 2.28
CA SER A 10 -22.67 -12.25 3.70
C SER A 10 -23.38 -13.59 3.96
N SER A 11 -23.86 -14.31 2.94
CA SER A 11 -24.73 -15.48 3.11
C SER A 11 -24.09 -16.84 2.76
N LEU A 12 -22.84 -16.88 2.29
CA LEU A 12 -22.11 -18.13 2.08
C LEU A 12 -20.87 -18.13 2.96
N GLY A 13 -21.03 -18.67 4.18
CA GLY A 13 -20.00 -18.78 5.20
C GLY A 13 -18.84 -19.65 4.75
N TRP A 14 -17.79 -19.03 4.21
CA TRP A 14 -16.58 -19.70 3.73
C TRP A 14 -15.35 -19.02 4.35
N TRP A 15 -15.31 -18.94 5.68
CA TRP A 15 -14.15 -18.44 6.43
C TRP A 15 -12.94 -19.40 6.42
N PHE A 16 -12.98 -20.53 5.69
CA PHE A 16 -11.98 -21.60 5.89
C PHE A 16 -11.47 -22.41 4.68
N LEU A 17 -11.84 -22.11 3.42
CA LEU A 17 -11.37 -22.94 2.28
C LEU A 17 -10.56 -22.12 1.27
N ALA A 18 -9.24 -22.12 1.51
CA ALA A 18 -8.21 -21.50 0.71
C ALA A 18 -8.06 -22.14 -0.69
N ALA A 19 -8.38 -21.39 -1.73
CA ALA A 19 -8.01 -21.69 -3.11
C ALA A 19 -6.75 -20.89 -3.49
N ARG A 20 -5.53 -21.42 -3.25
CA ARG A 20 -4.19 -20.87 -3.62
C ARG A 20 -4.11 -19.32 -3.68
N GLY A 21 -4.71 -18.68 -2.69
CA GLY A 21 -4.85 -17.23 -2.58
C GLY A 21 -3.67 -16.62 -1.84
N ILE A 22 -3.51 -15.31 -1.98
CA ILE A 22 -2.51 -14.54 -1.24
C ILE A 22 -2.72 -14.77 0.26
N ARG A 23 -1.63 -15.05 0.98
CA ARG A 23 -1.66 -15.21 2.44
C ARG A 23 -1.64 -13.85 3.11
N CYS A 24 -2.25 -13.73 4.29
CA CYS A 24 -2.26 -12.47 5.07
C CYS A 24 -0.83 -11.94 5.31
N GLU A 25 0.14 -12.81 5.52
CA GLU A 25 1.57 -12.47 5.73
C GLU A 25 2.25 -11.90 4.48
N GLU A 26 1.73 -12.21 3.30
CA GLU A 26 2.28 -11.81 2.02
C GLU A 26 1.76 -10.44 1.58
N LEU A 27 0.61 -10.03 2.11
CA LEU A 27 -0.04 -8.74 1.84
C LEU A 27 0.89 -7.55 2.03
N THR A 28 1.68 -7.51 3.11
CA THR A 28 2.57 -6.37 3.40
C THR A 28 3.60 -6.12 2.31
N ARG A 29 4.07 -7.18 1.64
CA ARG A 29 5.02 -7.07 0.52
C ARG A 29 4.35 -6.55 -0.74
N LEU A 30 3.06 -6.83 -0.91
CA LEU A 30 2.27 -6.50 -2.09
C LEU A 30 1.58 -5.12 -1.99
N LEU A 31 1.45 -4.55 -0.78
CA LEU A 31 0.72 -3.30 -0.56
C LEU A 31 1.33 -2.10 -1.29
N ILE A 32 2.65 -2.06 -1.46
CA ILE A 32 3.33 -0.95 -2.16
C ILE A 32 2.87 -0.93 -3.62
N GLU A 33 3.09 -2.01 -4.35
CA GLU A 33 2.71 -2.12 -5.77
C GLU A 33 1.20 -1.98 -5.97
N TYR A 34 0.39 -2.46 -5.02
CA TYR A 34 -1.07 -2.34 -5.07
C TYR A 34 -1.54 -0.89 -4.94
N VAL A 35 -0.92 -0.10 -4.05
CA VAL A 35 -1.29 1.31 -3.85
C VAL A 35 -0.70 2.19 -4.95
N ASP A 36 0.50 1.91 -5.42
CA ASP A 36 1.17 2.66 -6.49
C ASP A 36 0.65 2.29 -7.89
N GLY A 37 -0.18 1.24 -8.00
CA GLY A 37 -0.81 0.83 -9.24
C GLY A 37 0.13 0.12 -10.23
N THR A 38 1.30 -0.32 -9.75
CA THR A 38 2.32 -1.01 -10.55
C THR A 38 2.16 -2.54 -10.53
N MET A 39 1.24 -3.05 -9.72
CA MET A 39 0.98 -4.48 -9.58
C MET A 39 0.44 -5.11 -10.88
N PRO A 40 0.95 -6.30 -11.30
CA PRO A 40 0.39 -7.06 -12.41
C PRO A 40 -1.10 -7.38 -12.22
N ALA A 41 -1.88 -7.33 -13.31
CA ALA A 41 -3.34 -7.48 -13.26
C ALA A 41 -3.81 -8.79 -12.61
N GLY A 42 -3.11 -9.90 -12.86
CA GLY A 42 -3.44 -11.20 -12.28
C GLY A 42 -3.30 -11.22 -10.75
N ASP A 43 -2.23 -10.62 -10.22
CA ASP A 43 -2.00 -10.54 -8.78
C ASP A 43 -2.92 -9.52 -8.11
N ARG A 44 -3.28 -8.46 -8.82
CA ARG A 44 -4.27 -7.50 -8.35
C ARG A 44 -5.64 -8.15 -8.13
N VAL A 45 -6.11 -8.96 -9.06
CA VAL A 45 -7.38 -9.71 -8.93
C VAL A 45 -7.33 -10.65 -7.72
N ARG A 46 -6.22 -11.36 -7.53
CA ARG A 46 -6.03 -12.26 -6.38
C ARG A 46 -6.05 -11.51 -5.06
N LEU A 47 -5.46 -10.31 -5.02
CA LEU A 47 -5.41 -9.49 -3.81
C LEU A 47 -6.76 -8.84 -3.50
N ASP A 48 -7.48 -8.38 -4.52
CA ASP A 48 -8.85 -7.87 -4.39
C ASP A 48 -9.81 -8.95 -3.88
N SER A 49 -9.66 -10.19 -4.35
CA SER A 49 -10.37 -11.35 -3.79
C SER A 49 -10.05 -11.53 -2.31
N HIS A 50 -8.76 -11.52 -1.94
CA HIS A 50 -8.35 -11.66 -0.55
C HIS A 50 -8.94 -10.57 0.37
N PHE A 51 -9.02 -9.32 -0.08
CA PHE A 51 -9.67 -8.25 0.68
C PHE A 51 -11.16 -8.46 0.88
N THR A 52 -11.81 -9.16 -0.05
CA THR A 52 -13.22 -9.51 0.08
C THR A 52 -13.43 -10.61 1.12
N ASP A 53 -12.49 -11.56 1.19
CA ASP A 53 -12.56 -12.72 2.09
C ASP A 53 -12.00 -12.45 3.50
N CYS A 54 -11.09 -11.47 3.65
CA CYS A 54 -10.39 -11.18 4.90
C CYS A 54 -10.58 -9.71 5.36
N PRO A 55 -11.54 -9.44 6.26
CA PRO A 55 -11.80 -8.11 6.79
C PRO A 55 -10.58 -7.46 7.48
N ASN A 56 -9.74 -8.26 8.15
CA ASN A 56 -8.53 -7.78 8.81
C ASN A 56 -7.52 -7.19 7.80
N CYS A 57 -7.34 -7.87 6.68
CA CYS A 57 -6.44 -7.45 5.62
C CYS A 57 -6.97 -6.23 4.87
N PHE A 58 -8.29 -6.16 4.66
CA PHE A 58 -8.93 -4.94 4.12
C PHE A 58 -8.75 -3.74 5.05
N ALA A 59 -8.93 -3.93 6.37
CA ALA A 59 -8.68 -2.89 7.37
C ALA A 59 -7.21 -2.44 7.36
N MET A 60 -6.25 -3.37 7.28
CA MET A 60 -4.83 -3.06 7.18
C MET A 60 -4.50 -2.23 5.94
N MET A 61 -5.03 -2.60 4.76
CA MET A 61 -4.87 -1.84 3.52
C MET A 61 -5.43 -0.40 3.66
N ARG A 62 -6.59 -0.25 4.30
CA ARG A 62 -7.18 1.06 4.56
C ARG A 62 -6.28 1.92 5.45
N THR A 63 -5.79 1.36 6.56
CA THR A 63 -4.86 2.05 7.45
C THR A 63 -3.58 2.42 6.71
N TYR A 64 -3.03 1.52 5.90
CA TYR A 64 -1.83 1.77 5.11
C TYR A 64 -2.01 2.97 4.15
N ARG A 65 -3.12 3.03 3.41
CA ARG A 65 -3.45 4.19 2.56
C ARG A 65 -3.59 5.47 3.37
N GLN A 66 -4.26 5.43 4.51
CA GLN A 66 -4.38 6.59 5.39
C GLN A 66 -3.02 7.08 5.89
N THR A 67 -2.11 6.18 6.26
CA THR A 67 -0.73 6.53 6.64
C THR A 67 0.00 7.23 5.50
N ILE A 68 -0.13 6.76 4.26
CA ILE A 68 0.46 7.41 3.08
C ILE A 68 -0.11 8.82 2.91
N ASP A 69 -1.43 8.96 2.95
CA ASP A 69 -2.10 10.25 2.75
C ASP A 69 -1.72 11.26 3.83
N LEU A 70 -1.72 10.83 5.10
CA LEU A 70 -1.29 11.65 6.23
C LEU A 70 0.19 12.05 6.09
N SER A 71 1.06 11.11 5.70
CA SER A 71 2.48 11.38 5.52
C SER A 71 2.74 12.38 4.39
N ARG A 72 1.99 12.28 3.29
CA ARG A 72 2.05 13.24 2.16
C ARG A 72 1.50 14.61 2.54
N GLY A 73 0.52 14.65 3.45
CA GLY A 73 -0.07 15.88 3.98
C GLY A 73 0.83 16.65 4.95
N ILE A 74 1.93 16.06 5.43
CA ILE A 74 2.93 16.77 6.24
C ILE A 74 3.65 17.74 5.30
N SER A 75 3.27 19.03 5.37
CA SER A 75 3.85 20.04 4.49
C SER A 75 5.34 20.19 4.73
N SER A 76 6.07 20.31 3.62
CA SER A 76 7.47 20.70 3.63
C SER A 76 7.68 22.12 4.18
N ASP A 77 6.63 22.92 4.34
CA ASP A 77 6.70 24.29 4.87
C ASP A 77 7.18 24.32 6.33
N CYS A 78 7.07 23.20 7.07
CA CYS A 78 7.67 23.06 8.39
C CYS A 78 9.20 22.89 8.35
N MET A 79 9.81 22.70 7.18
CA MET A 79 11.25 22.51 7.04
C MET A 79 11.92 23.81 6.59
N PRO A 80 12.75 24.44 7.45
CA PRO A 80 13.57 25.59 7.07
C PRO A 80 14.37 25.30 5.79
N SER A 81 14.41 26.27 4.88
CA SER A 81 15.09 26.14 3.58
C SER A 81 16.54 25.71 3.72
N GLU A 82 17.25 26.20 4.73
CA GLU A 82 18.64 25.84 5.02
C GLU A 82 18.81 24.33 5.29
N VAL A 83 17.94 23.74 6.12
CA VAL A 83 17.98 22.31 6.43
C VAL A 83 17.70 21.49 5.17
N ARG A 84 16.72 21.91 4.37
CA ARG A 84 16.37 21.27 3.11
C ARG A 84 17.53 21.28 2.11
N LEU A 85 18.21 22.42 1.96
CA LEU A 85 19.34 22.59 1.05
C LEU A 85 20.54 21.74 1.49
N ARG A 86 20.86 21.76 2.78
CA ARG A 86 21.93 20.92 3.36
C ARG A 86 21.66 19.44 3.16
N LEU A 87 20.42 18.99 3.42
CA LEU A 87 20.02 17.61 3.20
C LEU A 87 20.14 17.21 1.73
N LYS A 88 19.61 18.02 0.80
CA LYS A 88 19.72 17.76 -0.64
C LYS A 88 21.18 17.63 -1.10
N ARG A 89 22.05 18.53 -0.65
CA ARG A 89 23.48 18.47 -0.96
C ARG A 89 24.11 17.17 -0.47
N PHE A 90 23.88 16.83 0.80
CA PHE A 90 24.39 15.59 1.38
C PHE A 90 23.88 14.34 0.66
N LEU A 91 22.58 14.27 0.36
CA LEU A 91 22.01 13.14 -0.36
C LEU A 91 22.56 13.04 -1.78
N ASN A 92 22.74 14.15 -2.50
CA ASN A 92 23.35 14.12 -3.84
C ASN A 92 24.81 13.64 -3.79
N GLU A 93 25.58 14.04 -2.77
CA GLU A 93 26.96 13.60 -2.58
C GLU A 93 27.07 12.11 -2.21
N LYS A 94 26.09 11.55 -1.48
CA LYS A 94 26.19 10.19 -0.92
C LYS A 94 25.31 9.14 -1.58
N MET A 95 24.12 9.51 -2.08
CA MET A 95 23.18 8.55 -2.69
C MET A 95 23.65 8.10 -4.08
N TRP A 96 24.40 8.94 -4.79
CA TRP A 96 24.91 8.61 -6.13
C TRP A 96 25.86 7.39 -6.15
N GLU A 97 26.52 7.10 -5.03
CA GLU A 97 27.41 5.93 -4.90
C GLU A 97 26.65 4.60 -4.79
N ARG A 98 25.36 4.61 -4.39
CA ARG A 98 24.60 3.39 -4.07
C ARG A 98 23.35 3.17 -4.92
N TYR A 99 22.73 4.22 -5.43
CA TYR A 99 21.57 4.16 -6.33
C TYR A 99 21.61 5.31 -7.35
N PRO A 100 22.21 5.12 -8.54
CA PRO A 100 22.19 6.13 -9.60
C PRO A 100 20.75 6.40 -10.08
N PRO A 101 20.42 7.62 -10.53
CA PRO A 101 19.10 7.94 -11.05
C PRO A 101 18.80 7.12 -12.31
N LEU A 102 17.54 6.74 -12.46
CA LEU A 102 16.99 6.08 -13.64
C LEU A 102 17.04 6.99 -14.88
#